data_AF-A0A251T3I1-F1
#
_entry.id   AF-A0A251T3I1-F1
#
_cell.length_a   1.000
_cell.length_b   1.000
_cell.length_c   1.000
_cell.angle_alpha   90.00
_cell.angle_beta   90.00
_cell.angle_gamma   90.00
#
_symmetry.space_group_name_H-M   'P 1'
#
loop_
_entity.id
_entity.type
_entity.pdbx_description
1 polymer ?
#
loop_
_entity_poly.entity_id
_entity_poly.type
_entity_poly.pdbx_seq_one_letter_code
_entity_poly.pdbx_strand_id
1 'polypeptide(L)'
;MKTLEDEQSTITDDRSKMSFPKEIIEDILSRLPVKSILRFKSVSKPWLSLISAPSFHNLHSAVGSRTTALFFSAFDSSTGTRYFFSGANDGGSVANLMKLDNIVSNFAHKFAEHLNGLVCFTSRASRRFGRIYAFIFNPSTHKFLKLPDPPVSLPNYTTAEEKDTCYLFGFDELTNEHKVLYIDVELIKPTTIEIMIFSLSNYSWRKIKCGSSCWCECSALVVWHQK
;
A
#
# COMPACT_ATOMS: atom_id res chain seq x y z
N MET A 1 44.65 -25.00 62.14
CA MET A 1 44.27 -23.56 62.17
C MET A 1 44.84 -22.94 60.90
N LYS A 2 43.98 -22.66 59.90
CA LYS A 2 44.09 -21.74 58.74
C LYS A 2 45.37 -21.81 57.86
N THR A 3 45.35 -21.77 56.53
CA THR A 3 44.29 -21.51 55.53
C THR A 3 44.83 -21.98 54.17
N LEU A 4 43.96 -22.63 53.39
CA LEU A 4 44.06 -22.73 51.94
C LEU A 4 43.62 -21.38 51.38
N GLU A 5 44.39 -20.79 50.47
CA GLU A 5 43.91 -19.71 49.60
C GLU A 5 43.97 -20.19 48.16
N ASP A 6 42.80 -20.15 47.55
CA ASP A 6 42.45 -20.68 46.25
C ASP A 6 43.06 -19.85 45.11
N GLU A 7 43.79 -20.51 44.21
CA GLU A 7 43.99 -20.00 42.86
C GLU A 7 42.68 -20.18 42.07
N GLN A 8 41.79 -19.20 42.18
CA GLN A 8 40.67 -19.08 41.23
C GLN A 8 41.18 -18.52 39.91
N SER A 9 41.44 -19.42 38.96
CA SER A 9 41.60 -19.10 37.54
C SER A 9 40.32 -18.46 37.02
N THR A 10 40.34 -17.15 36.81
CA THR A 10 39.31 -16.42 36.08
C THR A 10 39.38 -16.81 34.61
N ILE A 11 38.59 -17.82 34.24
CA ILE A 11 38.26 -18.12 32.84
C ILE A 11 37.39 -16.95 32.36
N THR A 12 38.02 -15.95 31.75
CA THR A 12 37.29 -14.98 30.92
C THR A 12 36.77 -15.74 29.71
N ASP A 13 35.47 -16.01 29.70
CA ASP A 13 34.70 -16.49 28.55
C ASP A 13 34.78 -15.42 27.45
N ASP A 14 35.86 -15.42 26.67
CA ASP A 14 35.95 -14.72 25.39
C ASP A 14 35.08 -15.45 24.37
N ARG A 15 33.76 -15.41 24.58
CA ARG A 15 32.81 -15.57 23.49
C ARG A 15 33.01 -14.39 22.57
N SER A 16 33.97 -14.55 21.67
CA SER A 16 34.07 -13.81 20.43
C SER A 16 32.65 -13.59 19.89
N LYS A 17 32.16 -12.38 20.11
CA LYS A 17 30.86 -11.94 19.65
C LYS A 17 31.04 -11.84 18.14
N MET A 18 30.74 -12.91 17.41
CA MET A 18 30.69 -12.90 15.94
C MET A 18 29.60 -11.90 15.53
N SER A 19 29.94 -10.62 15.53
CA SER A 19 29.08 -9.55 15.04
C SER A 19 29.38 -9.38 13.56
N PHE A 20 28.48 -9.89 12.72
CA PHE A 20 28.52 -9.54 11.30
C PHE A 20 28.36 -8.01 11.15
N PRO A 21 29.07 -7.38 10.21
CA PRO A 21 28.86 -5.97 9.90
C PRO A 21 27.39 -5.71 9.58
N LYS A 22 26.90 -4.55 10.01
CA LYS A 22 25.49 -4.17 9.85
C LYS A 22 25.06 -4.23 8.38
N GLU A 23 25.94 -3.83 7.48
CA GLU A 23 25.73 -3.78 6.04
C GLU A 23 25.51 -5.18 5.45
N ILE A 24 26.22 -6.18 5.97
CA ILE A 24 26.07 -7.59 5.54
C ILE A 24 24.73 -8.14 6.02
N ILE A 25 24.33 -7.81 7.25
CA ILE A 25 23.01 -8.20 7.77
C ILE A 25 21.91 -7.53 6.94
N GLU A 26 22.04 -6.24 6.63
CA GLU A 26 21.10 -5.52 5.75
C GLU A 26 21.01 -6.15 4.36
N ASP A 27 22.12 -6.48 3.71
CA ASP A 27 22.13 -7.14 2.39
C ASP A 27 21.45 -8.52 2.45
N ILE A 28 21.78 -9.35 3.44
CA ILE A 28 21.14 -10.67 3.61
C ILE A 28 19.63 -10.50 3.80
N LEU A 29 19.22 -9.66 4.75
CA LEU A 29 17.81 -9.44 5.05
C LEU A 29 17.06 -8.82 3.87
N SER A 30 17.69 -7.94 3.09
CA SER A 30 17.08 -7.28 1.93
C SER A 30 16.66 -8.25 0.82
N ARG A 31 17.28 -9.44 0.76
CA ARG A 31 17.02 -10.47 -0.25
C ARG A 31 15.95 -11.48 0.16
N LEU A 32 15.50 -11.44 1.41
CA LEU A 32 14.53 -12.39 1.92
C LEU A 32 13.09 -11.99 1.56
N PRO A 33 12.17 -12.96 1.45
CA PRO A 33 10.75 -12.65 1.31
C PRO A 33 10.21 -11.84 2.50
N VAL A 34 9.28 -10.91 2.23
CA VAL A 34 8.70 -10.02 3.27
C VAL A 34 8.15 -10.81 4.46
N LYS A 35 7.50 -11.97 4.23
CA LYS A 35 6.98 -12.83 5.29
C LYS A 35 8.07 -13.31 6.27
N SER A 36 9.24 -13.67 5.76
CA SER A 36 10.38 -14.09 6.58
C SER A 36 10.92 -12.92 7.39
N ILE A 37 11.07 -11.76 6.76
CA ILE A 37 11.54 -10.52 7.40
C ILE A 37 10.61 -10.07 8.53
N LEU A 38 9.28 -10.15 8.33
CA LEU A 38 8.31 -9.79 9.37
C LEU A 38 8.42 -10.70 10.60
N ARG A 39 8.73 -12.00 10.42
CA ARG A 39 9.01 -12.91 11.55
C ARG A 39 10.32 -12.55 12.24
N PHE A 40 11.33 -12.14 11.49
CA PHE A 40 12.64 -11.76 12.00
C PHE A 40 12.65 -10.53 12.91
N LYS A 41 11.58 -9.71 12.88
CA LYS A 41 11.35 -8.67 13.88
C LYS A 41 11.30 -9.21 15.33
N SER A 42 10.94 -10.48 15.54
CA SER A 42 10.88 -11.08 16.88
C SER A 42 12.19 -11.70 17.36
N VAL A 43 13.25 -11.72 16.53
CA VAL A 43 14.51 -12.41 16.87
C VAL A 43 15.33 -11.60 17.87
N SER A 44 15.43 -10.28 17.68
CA SER A 44 16.17 -9.41 18.60
C SER A 44 15.76 -7.93 18.45
N LYS A 45 16.03 -7.11 19.47
CA LYS A 45 15.79 -5.65 19.41
C LYS A 45 16.58 -4.95 18.27
N PRO A 46 17.86 -5.28 18.01
CA PRO A 46 18.58 -4.72 16.85
C PRO A 46 17.92 -5.06 15.51
N TRP A 47 17.44 -6.30 15.35
CA TRP A 47 16.77 -6.73 14.12
C TRP A 47 15.41 -6.04 13.96
N LEU A 48 14.64 -5.91 15.03
CA LEU A 48 13.39 -5.13 15.01
C LEU A 48 13.64 -3.68 14.56
N SER A 49 14.67 -3.04 15.12
CA SER A 49 15.05 -1.65 14.80
C SER A 49 15.48 -1.54 13.33
N LEU A 50 16.37 -2.42 12.88
CA LEU A 50 16.88 -2.48 11.51
C LEU A 50 15.75 -2.65 10.50
N ILE A 51 14.90 -3.65 10.70
CA ILE A 51 13.82 -4.01 9.77
C ILE A 51 12.72 -2.95 9.76
N SER A 52 12.55 -2.19 10.84
CA SER A 52 11.54 -1.12 10.91
C SER A 52 12.06 0.22 10.39
N ALA A 53 13.34 0.33 10.07
CA ALA A 53 13.94 1.55 9.54
C ALA A 53 13.47 1.82 8.09
N PRO A 54 13.11 3.08 7.75
CA PRO A 54 12.73 3.44 6.37
C PRO A 54 13.82 3.11 5.34
N SER A 55 15.09 3.26 5.71
CA SER A 55 16.23 2.92 4.84
C SER A 55 16.21 1.44 4.42
N PHE A 56 15.88 0.55 5.35
CA PHE A 56 15.78 -0.89 5.07
C PHE A 56 14.58 -1.20 4.17
N HIS A 57 13.44 -0.53 4.34
CA HIS A 57 12.29 -0.69 3.44
C HIS A 57 12.64 -0.29 2.00
N ASN A 58 13.38 0.81 1.82
CA ASN A 58 13.83 1.26 0.50
C ASN A 58 14.80 0.28 -0.14
N LEU A 59 15.78 -0.21 0.64
CA LEU A 59 16.74 -1.22 0.19
C LEU A 59 16.03 -2.52 -0.22
N HIS A 60 15.14 -3.03 0.63
CA HIS A 60 14.36 -4.24 0.37
C HIS A 60 13.47 -4.10 -0.86
N SER A 61 12.82 -2.94 -1.02
CA SER A 61 11.97 -2.66 -2.19
C SER A 61 12.79 -2.59 -3.49
N ALA A 62 13.98 -1.98 -3.46
CA ALA A 62 14.87 -1.92 -4.63
C ALA A 62 15.38 -3.30 -5.05
N VAL A 63 15.61 -4.20 -4.08
CA VAL A 63 16.01 -5.59 -4.35
C VAL A 63 14.82 -6.42 -4.86
N GLY A 64 13.65 -6.28 -4.24
CA GLY A 64 12.42 -6.98 -4.63
C GLY A 64 11.85 -6.53 -5.99
N SER A 65 12.13 -5.31 -6.43
CA SER A 65 11.78 -4.80 -7.77
C SER A 65 12.39 -5.62 -8.91
N ARG A 66 13.46 -6.38 -8.64
CA ARG A 66 14.11 -7.25 -9.64
C ARG A 66 13.26 -8.47 -10.01
N THR A 67 12.29 -8.85 -9.19
CA THR A 67 11.27 -9.83 -9.57
C THR A 67 10.04 -9.07 -10.04
N THR A 68 9.97 -8.81 -11.36
CA THR A 68 8.77 -8.26 -11.99
C THR A 68 7.67 -9.31 -11.89
N ALA A 69 6.74 -9.09 -10.96
CA ALA A 69 5.56 -9.92 -10.83
C ALA A 69 4.34 -9.14 -11.32
N LEU A 70 3.59 -9.74 -12.23
CA LEU A 70 2.34 -9.20 -12.75
C LEU A 70 1.28 -9.27 -11.65
N PHE A 71 0.76 -8.13 -11.25
CA PHE A 71 -0.37 -8.07 -10.32
C PHE A 71 -1.68 -8.02 -11.11
N PHE A 72 -2.61 -8.91 -10.79
CA PHE A 72 -3.95 -8.88 -11.37
C PHE A 72 -5.00 -9.33 -10.35
N SER A 73 -6.25 -8.95 -10.62
CA SER A 73 -7.37 -9.31 -9.77
C SER A 73 -8.48 -9.97 -10.57
N ALA A 74 -9.10 -10.99 -10.00
CA ALA A 74 -10.27 -11.66 -10.56
C ALA A 74 -11.45 -11.58 -9.59
N PHE A 75 -12.66 -11.65 -10.13
CA PHE A 75 -13.88 -11.62 -9.35
C PHE A 75 -14.74 -12.83 -9.66
N ASP A 76 -15.06 -13.61 -8.63
CA ASP A 76 -16.02 -14.68 -8.71
C ASP A 76 -17.40 -14.14 -8.32
N SER A 77 -18.26 -13.97 -9.32
CA SER A 77 -19.62 -13.47 -9.12
C SER A 77 -20.54 -14.45 -8.40
N SER A 78 -20.23 -15.75 -8.39
CA SER A 78 -21.06 -16.77 -7.72
C SER A 78 -20.89 -16.72 -6.20
N THR A 79 -19.67 -16.46 -5.74
CA THR A 79 -19.35 -16.34 -4.32
C THR A 79 -19.27 -14.89 -3.84
N GLY A 80 -19.24 -13.92 -4.76
CA GLY A 80 -18.98 -12.52 -4.44
C GLY A 80 -17.55 -12.27 -3.95
N THR A 81 -16.61 -13.17 -4.28
CA THR A 81 -15.24 -13.12 -3.79
C THR A 81 -14.33 -12.40 -4.79
N ARG A 82 -13.44 -11.56 -4.27
CA ARG A 82 -12.31 -11.03 -5.05
C ARG A 82 -11.02 -11.77 -4.73
N TYR A 83 -10.31 -12.13 -5.78
CA TYR A 83 -9.00 -12.76 -5.70
C TYR A 83 -7.94 -11.82 -6.23
N PHE A 84 -6.80 -11.79 -5.54
CA PHE A 84 -5.62 -11.04 -5.95
C PHE A 84 -4.47 -12.02 -6.19
N PHE A 85 -3.81 -11.85 -7.33
CA PHE A 85 -2.77 -12.76 -7.78
C PHE A 85 -1.49 -12.01 -8.11
N SER A 86 -0.39 -12.76 -8.04
CA SER A 86 0.93 -12.39 -8.52
C SER A 86 1.38 -13.45 -9.52
N GLY A 87 1.63 -13.07 -10.76
CA GLY A 87 2.16 -13.95 -11.80
C GLY A 87 3.61 -13.63 -12.11
N ALA A 88 4.43 -14.65 -12.38
CA ALA A 88 5.75 -14.41 -12.94
C ALA A 88 5.64 -13.81 -14.35
N ASN A 89 6.48 -12.82 -14.67
CA ASN A 89 6.41 -12.11 -15.95
C ASN A 89 6.80 -12.98 -17.16
N ASP A 90 7.46 -14.11 -16.93
CA ASP A 90 7.83 -15.11 -17.94
C ASP A 90 6.70 -16.12 -18.23
N GLY A 91 5.49 -15.90 -17.68
CA GLY A 91 4.38 -16.83 -17.81
C GLY A 91 4.50 -18.06 -16.90
N GLY A 92 5.42 -18.03 -15.93
CA GLY A 92 5.60 -19.09 -14.94
C GLY A 92 4.46 -19.17 -13.90
N SER A 93 4.80 -19.53 -12.66
CA SER A 93 3.80 -19.80 -11.64
C SER A 93 2.97 -18.57 -11.27
N VAL A 94 1.67 -18.77 -11.06
CA VAL A 94 0.76 -17.78 -10.46
C VAL A 94 0.56 -18.11 -8.99
N ALA A 95 0.83 -17.15 -8.12
CA ALA A 95 0.56 -17.23 -6.69
C ALA A 95 -0.73 -16.48 -6.35
N ASN A 96 -1.62 -17.13 -5.58
CA ASN A 96 -2.72 -16.44 -4.93
C ASN A 96 -2.17 -15.66 -3.74
N LEU A 97 -2.28 -14.33 -3.80
CA LEU A 97 -1.84 -13.45 -2.74
C LEU A 97 -2.89 -13.36 -1.64
N MET A 98 -4.15 -13.21 -2.04
CA MET A 98 -5.27 -13.02 -1.12
C MET A 98 -6.62 -13.35 -1.75
N LYS A 99 -7.50 -13.86 -0.89
CA LYS A 99 -8.94 -13.90 -1.09
C LYS A 99 -9.62 -12.85 -0.21
N LEU A 100 -10.51 -12.06 -0.79
CA LEU A 100 -11.32 -11.07 -0.09
C LEU A 100 -12.79 -11.51 -0.14
N ASP A 101 -13.25 -12.05 0.97
CA ASP A 101 -14.61 -12.56 1.13
C ASP A 101 -15.55 -11.49 1.63
N ASN A 102 -16.75 -11.42 1.04
CA ASN A 102 -17.87 -10.62 1.54
C ASN A 102 -17.56 -9.13 1.79
N ILE A 103 -16.47 -8.59 1.24
CA ILE A 103 -16.20 -7.15 1.31
C ILE A 103 -17.09 -6.47 0.29
N VAL A 104 -18.29 -6.15 0.77
CA VAL A 104 -19.30 -5.30 0.16
C VAL A 104 -19.88 -5.90 -1.13
N SER A 105 -21.06 -6.52 -0.96
CA SER A 105 -22.06 -6.85 -1.98
C SER A 105 -21.74 -6.46 -3.44
N ASN A 106 -21.48 -7.49 -4.26
CA ASN A 106 -22.06 -7.72 -5.59
C ASN A 106 -21.95 -6.70 -6.75
N PHE A 107 -21.18 -5.60 -6.66
CA PHE A 107 -21.36 -4.50 -7.60
C PHE A 107 -20.06 -3.94 -8.21
N ALA A 108 -19.96 -4.14 -9.53
CA ALA A 108 -19.07 -3.52 -10.53
C ALA A 108 -17.84 -2.79 -9.96
N HIS A 109 -16.77 -3.54 -9.78
CA HIS A 109 -15.45 -2.99 -9.49
C HIS A 109 -14.93 -2.28 -10.73
N LYS A 110 -14.58 -1.00 -10.60
CA LYS A 110 -14.13 -0.18 -11.73
C LYS A 110 -12.65 -0.47 -12.01
N PHE A 111 -11.80 -0.40 -10.97
CA PHE A 111 -10.34 -0.51 -11.13
C PHE A 111 -9.63 -1.08 -9.89
N ALA A 112 -8.49 -1.74 -10.10
CA ALA A 112 -7.52 -2.11 -9.08
C ALA A 112 -6.10 -1.79 -9.59
N GLU A 113 -5.34 -1.04 -8.80
CA GLU A 113 -4.00 -0.53 -9.12
C GLU A 113 -3.01 -0.98 -8.05
N HIS A 114 -1.87 -1.50 -8.47
CA HIS A 114 -0.75 -1.84 -7.59
C HIS A 114 0.35 -0.78 -7.73
N LEU A 115 0.81 -0.23 -6.61
CA LEU A 115 1.86 0.79 -6.58
C LEU A 115 2.70 0.66 -5.30
N ASN A 116 4.01 0.49 -5.44
CA ASN A 116 4.98 0.39 -4.35
C ASN A 116 4.55 -0.55 -3.21
N GLY A 117 4.11 -1.76 -3.57
CA GLY A 117 3.74 -2.81 -2.62
C GLY A 117 2.36 -2.66 -1.96
N LEU A 118 1.61 -1.62 -2.32
CA LEU A 118 0.21 -1.45 -1.93
C LEU A 118 -0.72 -1.62 -3.13
N VAL A 119 -1.95 -2.02 -2.86
CA VAL A 119 -3.00 -2.17 -3.85
C VAL A 119 -4.16 -1.24 -3.48
N CYS A 120 -4.53 -0.36 -4.39
CA CYS A 120 -5.75 0.43 -4.29
C CYS A 120 -6.82 -0.20 -5.19
N PHE A 121 -8.04 -0.35 -4.69
CA PHE A 121 -9.16 -0.79 -5.52
C PHE A 121 -10.45 -0.06 -5.18
N THR A 122 -11.34 0.03 -6.16
CA THR A 122 -12.63 0.70 -6.01
C THR A 122 -13.79 -0.28 -6.12
N SER A 123 -14.87 0.01 -5.38
CA SER A 123 -16.12 -0.74 -5.43
C SER A 123 -17.30 0.23 -5.47
N ARG A 124 -18.33 -0.08 -6.26
CA ARG A 124 -19.52 0.74 -6.40
C ARG A 124 -20.66 0.13 -5.59
N ALA A 125 -21.44 0.95 -4.88
CA ALA A 125 -22.56 0.45 -4.05
C ALA A 125 -23.71 -0.18 -4.85
N SER A 126 -23.84 0.09 -6.16
CA SER A 126 -24.96 -0.34 -7.01
C SER A 126 -24.55 -0.37 -8.49
N ARG A 127 -25.11 -1.31 -9.28
CA ARG A 127 -24.77 -1.51 -10.72
C ARG A 127 -25.10 -0.32 -11.61
N ARG A 128 -26.11 0.47 -11.26
CA ARG A 128 -26.56 1.61 -12.08
C ARG A 128 -26.15 2.93 -11.44
N PHE A 129 -26.55 3.15 -10.20
CA PHE A 129 -26.41 4.45 -9.52
C PHE A 129 -25.97 4.21 -8.08
N GLY A 130 -24.69 4.46 -7.80
CA GLY A 130 -24.13 4.16 -6.49
C GLY A 130 -22.81 4.86 -6.24
N ARG A 131 -22.60 5.24 -4.99
CA ARG A 131 -21.34 5.80 -4.51
C ARG A 131 -20.18 4.84 -4.77
N ILE A 132 -19.03 5.37 -5.16
CA ILE A 132 -17.80 4.61 -5.28
C ILE A 132 -17.03 4.73 -3.96
N TYR A 133 -16.55 3.61 -3.46
CA TYR A 133 -15.67 3.52 -2.30
C TYR A 133 -14.28 3.07 -2.75
N ALA A 134 -13.25 3.64 -2.14
CA ALA A 134 -11.87 3.23 -2.33
C ALA A 134 -11.33 2.47 -1.11
N PHE A 135 -10.49 1.49 -1.40
CA PHE A 135 -9.86 0.62 -0.42
C PHE A 135 -8.38 0.51 -0.73
N ILE A 136 -7.57 0.50 0.31
CA ILE A 136 -6.14 0.24 0.23
C ILE A 136 -5.83 -1.05 0.96
N PHE A 137 -4.99 -1.85 0.34
CA PHE A 137 -4.61 -3.15 0.84
C PHE A 137 -3.10 -3.33 0.73
N ASN A 138 -2.52 -3.99 1.73
CA ASN A 138 -1.11 -4.40 1.74
C ASN A 138 -1.02 -5.94 1.65
N PRO A 139 -0.70 -6.50 0.47
CA PRO A 139 -0.55 -7.95 0.26
C PRO A 139 0.44 -8.62 1.20
N SER A 140 1.50 -7.92 1.59
CA SER A 140 2.55 -8.48 2.43
C SER A 140 2.14 -8.63 3.89
N THR A 141 1.23 -7.77 4.37
CA THR A 141 0.79 -7.76 5.77
C THR A 141 -0.65 -8.25 5.96
N HIS A 142 -1.38 -8.50 4.87
CA HIS A 142 -2.80 -8.82 4.87
C HIS A 142 -3.68 -7.76 5.58
N LYS A 143 -3.21 -6.53 5.70
CA LYS A 143 -3.97 -5.41 6.26
C LYS A 143 -4.74 -4.68 5.16
N PHE A 144 -5.99 -4.37 5.45
CA PHE A 144 -6.86 -3.60 4.56
C PHE A 144 -7.36 -2.34 5.26
N LEU A 145 -7.65 -1.31 4.47
CA LEU A 145 -8.14 -0.01 4.89
C LEU A 145 -9.23 0.43 3.92
N LYS A 146 -10.46 0.62 4.41
CA LYS A 146 -11.47 1.40 3.69
C LYS A 146 -11.13 2.88 3.89
N LEU A 147 -11.01 3.64 2.80
CA LEU A 147 -10.78 5.08 2.93
C LEU A 147 -12.00 5.77 3.54
N PRO A 148 -11.80 6.78 4.40
CA PRO A 148 -12.90 7.59 4.87
C PRO A 148 -13.53 8.34 3.70
N ASP A 149 -14.81 8.64 3.85
CA ASP A 149 -15.56 9.41 2.87
C ASP A 149 -14.95 10.82 2.73
N PRO A 150 -14.71 11.33 1.50
CA PRO A 150 -14.20 12.67 1.32
C PRO A 150 -15.21 13.70 1.84
N PRO A 151 -14.76 14.78 2.52
CA PRO A 151 -15.63 15.86 2.99
C PRO A 151 -16.00 16.78 1.81
N VAL A 152 -16.84 16.25 0.93
CA VAL A 152 -17.35 16.97 -0.26
C VAL A 152 -18.42 17.96 0.21
N SER A 153 -18.34 19.20 -0.27
CA SER A 153 -19.20 20.32 0.17
C SER A 153 -20.57 20.33 -0.50
N LEU A 154 -20.75 19.49 -1.51
CA LEU A 154 -21.94 19.49 -2.35
C LEU A 154 -23.06 18.72 -1.65
N PRO A 155 -24.30 19.26 -1.62
CA PRO A 155 -25.41 18.61 -0.98
C PRO A 155 -25.63 17.21 -1.58
N ASN A 156 -26.25 16.33 -0.78
CA ASN A 156 -26.73 15.03 -1.23
C ASN A 156 -27.76 15.24 -2.35
N TYR A 157 -27.30 15.48 -3.57
CA TYR A 157 -28.16 15.49 -4.75
C TYR A 157 -28.77 14.11 -4.88
N THR A 158 -30.08 14.09 -5.10
CA THR A 158 -30.96 12.96 -4.82
C THR A 158 -30.78 11.79 -5.79
N THR A 159 -29.94 11.92 -6.82
CA THR A 159 -29.66 10.81 -7.75
C THR A 159 -28.17 10.73 -8.12
N ALA A 160 -27.60 9.53 -8.06
CA ALA A 160 -26.24 9.25 -8.54
C ALA A 160 -26.12 9.24 -10.09
N GLU A 161 -27.09 9.83 -10.77
CA GLU A 161 -27.14 10.08 -12.22
C GLU A 161 -26.42 11.39 -12.61
N GLU A 162 -26.19 12.29 -11.64
CA GLU A 162 -25.70 13.64 -11.91
C GLU A 162 -24.18 13.80 -11.74
N LYS A 163 -23.46 12.75 -11.31
CA LYS A 163 -22.02 12.82 -11.00
C LYS A 163 -21.24 11.59 -11.43
N ASP A 164 -20.03 11.80 -11.96
CA ASP A 164 -19.00 10.77 -12.09
C ASP A 164 -17.88 11.03 -11.09
N THR A 165 -17.51 9.98 -10.38
CA THR A 165 -16.44 10.03 -9.38
C THR A 165 -15.35 9.05 -9.74
N CYS A 166 -14.11 9.42 -9.47
CA CYS A 166 -12.98 8.52 -9.64
C CYS A 166 -11.98 8.66 -8.50
N TYR A 167 -11.27 7.57 -8.24
CA TYR A 167 -10.15 7.53 -7.32
C TYR A 167 -8.91 7.12 -8.11
N LEU A 168 -7.82 7.87 -7.97
CA LEU A 168 -6.55 7.60 -8.63
C LEU A 168 -5.48 7.39 -7.56
N PHE A 169 -4.74 6.28 -7.64
CA PHE A 169 -3.71 5.96 -6.67
C PHE A 169 -2.35 6.48 -7.13
N GLY A 170 -1.68 7.24 -6.26
CA GLY A 170 -0.42 7.88 -6.58
C GLY A 170 0.61 7.69 -5.48
N PHE A 171 1.88 7.89 -5.85
CA PHE A 171 2.99 7.91 -4.91
C PHE A 171 3.72 9.24 -5.05
N ASP A 172 3.82 9.96 -3.95
CA ASP A 172 4.62 11.17 -3.86
C ASP A 172 6.04 10.78 -3.49
N GLU A 173 6.93 10.78 -4.49
CA GLU A 173 8.35 10.42 -4.31
C GLU A 173 9.09 11.41 -3.39
N LEU A 174 8.68 12.69 -3.36
CA LEU A 174 9.30 13.71 -2.53
C LEU A 174 9.04 13.43 -1.05
N THR A 175 7.79 13.10 -0.71
CA THR A 175 7.40 12.78 0.68
C THR A 175 7.46 11.28 1.00
N ASN A 176 7.86 10.45 0.03
CA ASN A 176 7.86 8.99 0.11
C ASN A 176 6.53 8.42 0.62
N GLU A 177 5.42 8.89 0.07
CA GLU A 177 4.08 8.65 0.60
C GLU A 177 3.07 8.28 -0.48
N HIS A 178 2.27 7.24 -0.24
CA HIS A 178 1.08 6.98 -1.05
C HIS A 178 -0.01 8.02 -0.79
N LYS A 179 -0.64 8.47 -1.87
CA LYS A 179 -1.77 9.41 -1.85
C LYS A 179 -2.86 8.91 -2.76
N VAL A 180 -4.09 9.31 -2.46
CA VAL A 180 -5.26 8.96 -3.29
C VAL A 180 -5.92 10.25 -3.72
N LEU A 181 -5.96 10.50 -5.03
CA LEU A 181 -6.74 11.60 -5.59
C LEU A 181 -8.18 11.14 -5.71
N TYR A 182 -9.11 11.99 -5.29
CA TYR A 182 -10.54 11.85 -5.52
C TYR A 182 -11.00 13.01 -6.39
N ILE A 183 -11.69 12.69 -7.48
CA ILE A 183 -12.27 13.68 -8.39
C ILE A 183 -13.77 13.42 -8.42
N ASP A 184 -14.54 14.49 -8.23
CA ASP A 184 -15.99 14.53 -8.36
C ASP A 184 -16.37 15.54 -9.46
N VAL A 185 -17.00 15.05 -10.52
CA VAL A 185 -17.41 15.84 -11.68
C VAL A 185 -18.93 15.81 -11.80
N GLU A 186 -19.54 17.00 -11.84
CA GLU A 186 -20.96 17.15 -12.15
C GLU A 186 -21.20 16.93 -13.66
N LEU A 187 -21.97 15.90 -14.00
CA LEU A 187 -22.18 15.45 -15.38
C LEU A 187 -23.15 16.35 -16.16
N ILE A 188 -24.12 16.96 -15.48
CA ILE A 188 -25.15 17.79 -16.13
C ILE A 188 -24.62 19.22 -16.38
N LYS A 189 -23.84 19.74 -15.45
CA LYS A 189 -23.15 21.03 -15.57
C LYS A 189 -21.68 20.83 -15.22
N PRO A 190 -20.80 20.49 -16.19
CA PRO A 190 -19.37 20.25 -15.95
C PRO A 190 -18.59 21.53 -15.65
N THR A 191 -19.24 22.52 -15.05
CA THR A 191 -18.65 23.75 -14.53
C THR A 191 -18.05 23.56 -13.14
N THR A 192 -18.38 22.45 -12.44
CA THR A 192 -17.86 22.18 -11.09
C THR A 192 -17.09 20.86 -11.08
N ILE A 193 -15.79 20.97 -10.75
CA ILE A 193 -14.91 19.83 -10.47
C ILE A 193 -14.40 20.02 -9.05
N GLU A 194 -14.69 19.06 -8.17
CA GLU A 194 -14.08 19.02 -6.85
C GLU A 194 -12.96 17.99 -6.82
N ILE A 195 -11.75 18.46 -6.52
CA ILE A 195 -10.56 17.61 -6.40
C ILE A 195 -10.14 17.58 -4.94
N MET A 196 -10.02 16.38 -4.39
CA MET A 196 -9.54 16.12 -3.04
C MET A 196 -8.35 15.17 -3.11
N ILE A 197 -7.42 15.28 -2.18
CA ILE A 197 -6.32 14.33 -2.02
C ILE A 197 -6.29 13.79 -0.59
N PHE A 198 -6.24 12.47 -0.48
CA PHE A 198 -6.05 11.76 0.77
C PHE A 198 -4.58 11.41 0.97
N SER A 199 -4.10 11.65 2.20
CA SER A 199 -2.74 11.36 2.62
C SER A 199 -2.74 10.19 3.60
N LEU A 200 -1.99 9.13 3.30
CA LEU A 200 -1.93 7.92 4.12
C LEU A 200 -1.11 8.11 5.40
N SER A 201 -0.22 9.09 5.44
CA SER A 201 0.62 9.39 6.60
C SER A 201 -0.18 10.00 7.75
N ASN A 202 -1.16 10.85 7.44
CA ASN A 202 -1.96 11.57 8.42
C ASN A 202 -3.46 11.21 8.38
N TYR A 203 -3.85 10.30 7.49
CA TYR A 203 -5.23 9.82 7.33
C TYR A 203 -6.25 10.93 7.12
N SER A 204 -5.89 11.97 6.36
CA SER A 204 -6.74 13.14 6.16
C SER A 204 -6.97 13.46 4.68
N TRP A 205 -8.12 14.06 4.41
CA TRP A 205 -8.48 14.65 3.13
C TRP A 205 -8.13 16.14 3.13
N ARG A 206 -7.61 16.64 2.01
CA ARG A 206 -7.47 18.07 1.76
C ARG A 206 -7.98 18.43 0.36
N LYS A 207 -8.61 19.59 0.23
CA LYS A 207 -9.09 20.12 -1.05
C LYS A 207 -7.94 20.68 -1.87
N ILE A 208 -7.91 20.34 -3.16
CA ILE A 208 -7.00 20.92 -4.13
C ILE A 208 -7.73 22.05 -4.85
N LYS A 209 -7.11 23.22 -4.90
CA LYS A 209 -7.59 24.34 -5.73
C LYS A 209 -7.01 24.16 -7.12
N CYS A 210 -7.85 23.89 -8.12
CA CYS A 210 -7.39 23.99 -9.51
C CYS A 210 -7.42 25.45 -9.96
N GLY A 211 -6.37 25.89 -10.66
CA GLY A 211 -6.43 27.13 -11.43
C GLY A 211 -7.47 27.01 -12.54
N SER A 212 -7.91 28.14 -13.09
CA SER A 212 -9.05 28.29 -14.02
C SER A 212 -8.98 27.48 -15.34
N SER A 213 -7.99 26.60 -15.53
CA SER A 213 -7.69 25.91 -16.78
C SER A 213 -7.55 24.38 -16.68
N CYS A 214 -7.85 23.76 -15.54
CA CYS A 214 -7.77 22.30 -15.42
C CYS A 214 -9.00 21.61 -16.06
N TRP A 215 -8.90 21.24 -17.33
CA TRP A 215 -9.75 20.19 -17.89
C TRP A 215 -9.09 18.84 -17.59
N CYS A 216 -9.70 18.04 -16.72
CA CYS A 216 -9.30 16.66 -16.47
C CYS A 216 -10.36 15.74 -17.08
N GLU A 217 -10.08 15.15 -18.24
CA GLU A 217 -10.79 13.96 -18.68
C GLU A 217 -10.33 12.79 -17.79
N CYS A 218 -11.28 12.06 -17.19
CA CYS A 218 -11.04 10.89 -16.33
C CYS A 218 -10.27 9.73 -17.01
N SER A 219 -9.87 9.87 -18.28
CA SER A 219 -9.12 8.90 -19.07
C SER A 219 -7.66 9.28 -19.34
N ALA A 220 -7.20 10.47 -18.97
CA ALA A 220 -5.82 10.88 -19.20
C ALA A 220 -4.97 10.75 -17.92
N LEU A 221 -3.91 9.94 -17.99
CA LEU A 221 -2.80 9.93 -17.03
C LEU A 221 -2.40 11.37 -16.70
N VAL A 222 -2.69 11.82 -15.48
CA VAL A 222 -2.17 13.10 -14.97
C VAL A 222 -0.68 12.89 -14.71
N VAL A 223 0.13 13.15 -15.72
CA VAL A 223 1.58 13.28 -15.59
C VAL A 223 1.85 14.60 -14.87
N TRP A 224 2.32 14.51 -13.63
CA TRP A 224 2.80 15.67 -12.89
C TRP A 224 4.12 16.13 -13.50
N HIS A 225 4.11 17.25 -14.23
CA HIS A 225 5.34 17.98 -14.50
C HIS A 225 5.68 18.84 -13.26
N GLN A 226 6.78 18.51 -12.58
CA GLN A 226 7.41 19.41 -11.61
C GLN A 226 8.01 20.62 -12.35
N LYS A 227 7.86 21.80 -11.76
CA LYS A 227 8.70 22.97 -12.04
C LYS A 227 9.99 22.88 -11.25
#